data_AF-A0A941WH51-F1
#
_entry.id   AF-A0A941WH51-F1
#
_cell.length_a   1.000
_cell.length_b   1.000
_cell.length_c   1.000
_cell.angle_alpha   90.00
_cell.angle_beta   90.00
_cell.angle_gamma   90.00
#
_symmetry.space_group_name_H-M   'P 1'
#
loop_
_entity.id
_entity.type
_entity.pdbx_description
1 polymer ?
#
loop_
_entity_poly.entity_id
_entity_poly.type
_entity_poly.pdbx_seq_one_letter_code
_entity_poly.pdbx_strand_id
1 'polypeptide(L)'
;MGFKAKLGDDYADLDGDNSFVYITRMWIVGKDGSMSMQTPAQVNSNSKFYTKAKWADLHWNYESEYTEIPTADFSIEKIMNMDAEKITEIWEDGSTNSVSGIKLVRANKDTPKDLFKTNQFLYLIPVNDTDKTVAAEGQGGCEEGDIMIGFHYDIVTKIVGSSPTKYSVSHFETSVPLPAHHMKRGKWYTYTFTINLREIKVKAETSVTPWGTAGDDFTME
;
A
#
# COMPACT_ATOMS: atom_id res chain seq x y z
N MET A 1 0.25 -2.82 10.52
CA MET A 1 -0.73 -3.01 9.44
C MET A 1 -0.15 -3.87 8.34
N GLY A 2 -1.01 -4.55 7.60
CA GLY A 2 -0.66 -5.37 6.43
C GLY A 2 -1.48 -4.98 5.22
N PHE A 3 -0.95 -5.22 4.02
CA PHE A 3 -1.62 -4.91 2.76
C PHE A 3 -1.85 -6.18 1.94
N LYS A 4 -3.02 -6.26 1.31
CA LYS A 4 -3.43 -7.31 0.39
C LYS A 4 -3.97 -6.67 -0.89
N ALA A 5 -3.89 -7.35 -2.01
CA ALA A 5 -4.55 -6.91 -3.23
C ALA A 5 -5.37 -8.03 -3.88
N LYS A 6 -6.45 -7.63 -4.54
CA LYS A 6 -7.30 -8.50 -5.35
C LYS A 6 -7.66 -7.84 -6.68
N LEU A 7 -7.96 -8.67 -7.66
CA LEU A 7 -8.51 -8.20 -8.94
C LEU A 7 -9.98 -7.82 -8.78
N GLY A 8 -10.34 -6.71 -9.42
CA GLY A 8 -11.71 -6.26 -9.59
C GLY A 8 -12.50 -7.04 -10.63
N ASP A 9 -13.73 -6.60 -10.89
CA ASP A 9 -14.60 -7.24 -11.89
C ASP A 9 -14.17 -6.96 -13.33
N ASP A 10 -13.53 -5.81 -13.57
CA ASP A 10 -13.04 -5.37 -14.89
C ASP A 10 -11.97 -6.29 -15.50
N TYR A 11 -11.40 -7.20 -14.71
CA TYR A 11 -10.29 -8.08 -15.11
C TYR A 11 -10.68 -9.55 -15.24
N ALA A 12 -11.97 -9.84 -15.48
CA ALA A 12 -12.47 -11.21 -15.66
C ALA A 12 -11.75 -11.98 -16.79
N ASP A 13 -11.22 -11.27 -17.78
CA ASP A 13 -10.54 -11.83 -18.96
C ASP A 13 -9.01 -11.93 -18.81
N LEU A 14 -8.43 -11.45 -17.70
CA LEU A 14 -7.00 -11.67 -17.42
C LEU A 14 -6.79 -13.13 -17.00
N ASP A 15 -6.05 -13.89 -17.82
CA ASP A 15 -5.82 -15.32 -17.60
C ASP A 15 -4.71 -15.61 -16.57
N GLY A 16 -3.91 -14.60 -16.23
CA GLY A 16 -2.77 -14.73 -15.31
C GLY A 16 -1.49 -15.22 -16.00
N ASP A 17 -1.53 -15.64 -17.25
CA ASP A 17 -0.41 -16.26 -17.97
C ASP A 17 0.03 -15.43 -19.18
N ASN A 18 -0.93 -15.07 -20.02
CA ASN A 18 -0.75 -14.18 -21.15
C ASN A 18 -1.08 -12.74 -20.79
N SER A 19 -1.96 -12.51 -19.81
CA SER A 19 -2.26 -11.18 -19.33
C SER A 19 -2.52 -11.15 -17.82
N PHE A 20 -1.95 -10.17 -17.13
CA PHE A 20 -2.04 -10.06 -15.67
C PHE A 20 -1.80 -8.63 -15.19
N VAL A 21 -2.22 -8.36 -13.96
CA VAL A 21 -1.85 -7.12 -13.24
C VAL A 21 -0.56 -7.36 -12.48
N TYR A 22 0.33 -6.38 -12.48
CA TYR A 22 1.64 -6.45 -11.82
C TYR A 22 1.87 -5.20 -10.97
N ILE A 23 1.83 -5.33 -9.64
CA ILE A 23 2.06 -4.19 -8.73
C ILE A 23 3.57 -4.02 -8.59
N THR A 24 4.10 -2.89 -9.07
CA THR A 24 5.56 -2.69 -9.15
C THR A 24 6.09 -1.74 -8.10
N ARG A 25 5.28 -0.79 -7.60
CA ARG A 25 5.65 0.07 -6.47
C ARG A 25 4.47 0.42 -5.58
N MET A 26 4.78 0.65 -4.31
CA MET A 26 3.85 1.21 -3.34
C MET A 26 4.60 2.15 -2.40
N TRP A 27 3.90 3.18 -1.91
CA TRP A 27 4.44 4.16 -0.96
C TRP A 27 3.31 4.82 -0.16
N ILE A 28 3.66 5.48 0.93
CA ILE A 28 2.77 6.45 1.58
C ILE A 28 3.02 7.81 0.93
N VAL A 29 1.96 8.44 0.43
CA VAL A 29 2.06 9.72 -0.27
C VAL A 29 2.33 10.84 0.73
N GLY A 30 3.45 11.53 0.51
CA GLY A 30 3.89 12.72 1.20
C GLY A 30 3.39 13.99 0.51
N LYS A 31 3.99 15.13 0.86
CA LYS A 31 3.56 16.45 0.40
C LYS A 31 4.11 16.82 -0.99
N ASP A 32 5.22 16.22 -1.41
CA ASP A 32 5.88 16.55 -2.67
C ASP A 32 5.66 15.55 -3.81
N GLY A 33 5.14 14.34 -3.51
CA GLY A 33 4.90 13.31 -4.53
C GLY A 33 6.18 12.79 -5.18
N SER A 34 7.30 12.80 -4.47
CA SER A 34 8.64 12.45 -4.96
C SER A 34 8.79 11.03 -5.52
N MET A 35 7.86 10.11 -5.26
CA MET A 35 7.82 8.77 -5.84
C MET A 35 6.78 8.61 -6.97
N SER A 36 5.95 9.62 -7.21
CA SER A 36 5.03 9.67 -8.34
C SER A 36 5.80 9.65 -9.66
N MET A 37 5.38 8.79 -10.57
CA MET A 37 5.86 8.67 -11.95
C MET A 37 4.93 9.39 -12.93
N GLN A 38 3.74 9.81 -12.50
CA GLN A 38 2.82 10.63 -13.28
C GLN A 38 3.09 12.14 -13.18
N THR A 39 2.60 12.88 -14.19
CA THR A 39 2.50 14.34 -14.18
C THR A 39 1.03 14.75 -14.43
N PRO A 40 0.39 15.52 -13.54
CA PRO A 40 0.90 16.02 -12.26
C PRO A 40 1.17 14.89 -11.25
N ALA A 41 2.09 15.13 -10.32
CA ALA A 41 2.44 14.16 -9.30
C ALA A 41 1.29 13.93 -8.30
N GLN A 42 1.16 12.71 -7.80
CA GLN A 42 0.27 12.40 -6.68
C GLN A 42 0.84 13.00 -5.40
N VAL A 43 0.14 13.96 -4.81
CA VAL A 43 0.56 14.66 -3.58
C VAL A 43 -0.52 14.59 -2.52
N ASN A 44 -0.12 14.57 -1.25
CA ASN A 44 -1.00 14.69 -0.10
C ASN A 44 -0.54 15.86 0.80
N SER A 45 -1.02 17.07 0.47
CA SER A 45 -0.72 18.28 1.25
C SER A 45 -1.23 18.21 2.70
N ASN A 46 -2.29 17.43 2.93
CA ASN A 46 -2.94 17.23 4.23
C ASN A 46 -2.42 15.99 4.97
N SER A 47 -1.32 15.38 4.51
CA SER A 47 -0.78 14.15 5.10
C SER A 47 -0.57 14.29 6.60
N LYS A 48 -1.07 13.30 7.35
CA LYS A 48 -0.81 13.07 8.78
C LYS A 48 0.02 11.81 9.00
N PHE A 49 0.87 11.48 8.03
CA PHE A 49 1.86 10.40 8.19
C PHE A 49 3.00 10.88 9.10
N TYR A 50 2.91 10.59 10.39
CA TYR A 50 3.95 10.99 11.35
C TYR A 50 5.11 9.99 11.35
N THR A 51 6.34 10.48 11.12
CA THR A 51 7.58 9.71 11.34
C THR A 51 8.15 9.97 12.75
N LYS A 52 7.69 11.04 13.39
CA LYS A 52 8.04 11.41 14.77
C LYS A 52 6.81 11.99 15.46
N ALA A 53 6.64 11.60 16.72
CA ALA A 53 5.71 12.20 17.69
C ALA A 53 6.21 11.84 19.09
N LYS A 54 5.73 12.54 20.13
CA LYS A 54 6.09 12.23 21.53
C LYS A 54 4.98 11.42 22.19
N TRP A 55 5.35 10.31 22.82
CA TRP A 55 4.45 9.57 23.72
C TRP A 55 4.65 10.04 25.16
N ALA A 56 3.58 10.47 25.82
CA ALA A 56 3.58 10.87 27.23
C ALA A 56 2.18 10.73 27.83
N ASP A 57 2.08 10.52 29.14
CA ASP A 57 0.80 10.51 29.87
C ASP A 57 -0.30 9.66 29.21
N LEU A 58 0.09 8.49 28.68
CA LEU A 58 -0.77 7.50 28.01
C LEU A 58 -1.43 7.96 26.70
N HIS A 59 -0.88 8.95 26.02
CA HIS A 59 -1.34 9.42 24.71
C HIS A 59 -0.19 9.95 23.85
N TRP A 60 -0.46 10.17 22.56
CA TRP A 60 0.48 10.83 21.66
C TRP A 60 0.28 12.34 21.69
N ASN A 61 1.38 13.09 21.81
CA ASN A 61 1.42 14.53 21.65
C ASN A 61 1.82 14.86 20.21
N TYR A 62 0.92 15.58 19.52
CA TYR A 62 1.07 16.01 18.13
C TYR A 62 1.39 17.51 17.97
N GLU A 63 1.84 18.19 19.03
CA GLU A 63 2.33 19.57 18.94
C GLU A 63 3.56 19.64 18.03
N SER A 64 3.67 20.74 17.29
CA SER A 64 4.60 20.89 16.16
C SER A 64 6.07 20.66 16.51
N GLU A 65 6.48 20.94 17.75
CA GLU A 65 7.84 20.75 18.25
C GLU A 65 8.20 19.27 18.48
N TYR A 66 7.20 18.41 18.65
CA TYR A 66 7.37 16.98 18.88
C TYR A 66 7.11 16.13 17.65
N THR A 67 6.45 16.71 16.63
CA THR A 67 6.04 15.98 15.43
C THR A 67 6.92 16.21 14.22
N GLU A 68 6.99 15.19 13.38
CA GLU A 68 7.51 15.32 12.01
C GLU A 68 6.58 14.59 11.05
N ILE A 69 6.14 15.31 10.02
CA ILE A 69 5.48 14.74 8.84
C ILE A 69 6.46 14.96 7.68
N PRO A 70 6.96 13.89 7.04
CA PRO A 70 7.92 14.03 5.97
C PRO A 70 7.29 14.75 4.77
N THR A 71 8.08 15.61 4.13
CA THR A 71 7.69 16.21 2.85
C THR A 71 7.70 15.16 1.74
N ALA A 72 8.72 14.29 1.75
CA ALA A 72 8.91 13.24 0.77
C ALA A 72 7.92 12.07 0.97
N ASP A 73 7.69 11.35 -0.12
CA ASP A 73 6.99 10.07 -0.12
C ASP A 73 7.79 9.02 0.68
N PHE A 74 7.08 8.11 1.33
CA PHE A 74 7.70 7.03 2.11
C PHE A 74 7.58 5.69 1.39
N SER A 75 8.71 5.19 0.87
CA SER A 75 8.76 3.88 0.21
C SER A 75 8.50 2.75 1.20
N ILE A 76 7.60 1.83 0.81
CA ILE A 76 7.36 0.58 1.54
C ILE A 76 7.98 -0.64 0.81
N GLU A 77 8.77 -0.41 -0.23
CA GLU A 77 9.29 -1.45 -1.13
C GLU A 77 10.07 -2.56 -0.40
N LYS A 78 10.82 -2.21 0.66
CA LYS A 78 11.67 -3.17 1.40
C LYS A 78 10.90 -4.32 2.03
N ILE A 79 9.64 -4.08 2.40
CA ILE A 79 8.76 -5.08 3.04
C ILE A 79 7.82 -5.78 2.05
N MET A 80 7.79 -5.34 0.79
CA MET A 80 6.92 -5.90 -0.26
C MET A 80 7.31 -7.33 -0.63
N ASN A 81 6.30 -8.18 -0.86
CA ASN A 81 6.45 -9.57 -1.28
C ASN A 81 6.62 -9.69 -2.80
N MET A 82 7.68 -9.07 -3.33
CA MET A 82 7.99 -9.12 -4.76
C MET A 82 8.14 -10.56 -5.24
N ASP A 83 7.58 -10.87 -6.41
CA ASP A 83 7.74 -12.19 -7.02
C ASP A 83 9.21 -12.41 -7.40
N ALA A 84 9.68 -13.66 -7.29
CA ALA A 84 11.06 -14.01 -7.62
C ALA A 84 11.38 -13.82 -9.10
N GLU A 85 10.39 -14.08 -9.97
CA GLU A 85 10.51 -13.89 -11.41
C GLU A 85 10.22 -12.44 -11.79
N LYS A 86 11.11 -11.87 -12.61
CA LYS A 86 10.93 -10.55 -13.21
C LYS A 86 10.37 -10.69 -14.61
N ILE A 87 9.59 -9.70 -15.05
CA ILE A 87 9.16 -9.63 -16.45
C ILE A 87 10.22 -8.90 -17.28
N THR A 88 10.31 -9.25 -18.57
CA THR A 88 11.08 -8.49 -19.56
C THR A 88 10.11 -7.67 -20.40
N GLU A 89 10.02 -6.38 -20.12
CA GLU A 89 9.23 -5.42 -20.86
C GLU A 89 9.95 -5.04 -22.16
N ILE A 90 9.21 -4.87 -23.27
CA ILE A 90 9.69 -4.23 -24.51
C ILE A 90 9.13 -2.83 -24.62
N TRP A 91 9.98 -1.86 -24.92
CA TRP A 91 9.60 -0.48 -25.15
C TRP A 91 9.44 -0.21 -26.67
N GLU A 92 8.82 0.92 -27.03
CA GLU A 92 8.54 1.26 -28.43
C GLU A 92 9.79 1.32 -29.32
N ASP A 93 10.94 1.70 -28.73
CA ASP A 93 12.24 1.77 -29.42
C ASP A 93 12.93 0.39 -29.58
N GLY A 94 12.27 -0.68 -29.13
CA GLY A 94 12.79 -2.05 -29.16
C GLY A 94 13.77 -2.38 -28.04
N SER A 95 14.08 -1.43 -27.15
CA SER A 95 14.83 -1.70 -25.93
C SER A 95 14.01 -2.55 -24.96
N THR A 96 14.70 -3.15 -23.99
CA THR A 96 14.05 -4.01 -23.00
C THR A 96 14.42 -3.60 -21.58
N ASN A 97 13.46 -3.68 -20.68
CA ASN A 97 13.64 -3.40 -19.27
C ASN A 97 13.22 -4.61 -18.40
N SER A 98 13.93 -4.83 -17.30
CA SER A 98 13.58 -5.88 -16.33
C SER A 98 12.76 -5.29 -15.20
N VAL A 99 11.52 -5.75 -15.03
CA VAL A 99 10.57 -5.18 -14.07
C VAL A 99 10.24 -6.19 -12.97
N SER A 100 10.39 -5.75 -11.72
CA SER A 100 10.06 -6.52 -10.51
C SER A 100 8.74 -6.04 -9.94
N GLY A 101 7.95 -6.95 -9.37
CA GLY A 101 6.62 -6.62 -8.89
C GLY A 101 5.89 -7.84 -8.33
N ILE A 102 4.63 -7.65 -8.01
CA ILE A 102 3.73 -8.68 -7.47
C ILE A 102 2.65 -8.98 -8.49
N LYS A 103 2.67 -10.20 -9.03
CA LYS A 103 1.68 -10.68 -10.01
C LYS A 103 0.36 -10.99 -9.33
N LEU A 104 -0.70 -10.41 -9.86
CA LEU A 104 -2.07 -10.79 -9.55
C LEU A 104 -2.65 -11.59 -10.71
N VAL A 105 -3.11 -12.79 -10.40
CA VAL A 105 -3.75 -13.72 -11.34
C VAL A 105 -5.24 -13.83 -11.06
N ARG A 106 -5.99 -14.47 -11.95
CA ARG A 106 -7.46 -14.62 -11.84
C ARG A 106 -7.93 -15.12 -10.47
N ALA A 107 -7.22 -16.09 -9.87
CA ALA A 107 -7.54 -16.62 -8.54
C ALA A 107 -7.50 -15.54 -7.44
N ASN A 108 -6.73 -14.46 -7.64
CA ASN A 108 -6.65 -13.35 -6.70
C ASN A 108 -7.90 -12.48 -6.66
N LYS A 109 -8.89 -12.69 -7.54
CA LYS A 109 -10.22 -12.09 -7.43
C LYS A 109 -10.90 -12.50 -6.11
N ASP A 110 -10.84 -13.80 -5.79
CA ASP A 110 -11.53 -14.38 -4.63
C ASP A 110 -10.57 -14.60 -3.45
N THR A 111 -9.27 -14.77 -3.71
CA THR A 111 -8.24 -14.96 -2.69
C THR A 111 -7.21 -13.82 -2.74
N PRO A 112 -7.40 -12.74 -1.97
CA PRO A 112 -6.48 -11.60 -1.98
C PRO A 112 -5.04 -12.03 -1.71
N LYS A 113 -4.10 -11.55 -2.52
CA LYS A 113 -2.67 -11.83 -2.38
C LYS A 113 -2.06 -10.90 -1.34
N ASP A 114 -1.25 -11.44 -0.42
CA ASP A 114 -0.46 -10.64 0.51
C ASP A 114 0.59 -9.82 -0.25
N LEU A 115 0.63 -8.52 0.03
CA LEU A 115 1.58 -7.59 -0.57
C LEU A 115 2.86 -7.45 0.26
N PHE A 116 2.85 -7.82 1.55
CA PHE A 116 4.03 -7.83 2.39
C PHE A 116 4.59 -9.25 2.55
N LYS A 117 5.91 -9.34 2.73
CA LYS A 117 6.58 -10.61 3.03
C LYS A 117 6.00 -11.20 4.32
N THR A 118 6.10 -12.51 4.46
CA THR A 118 5.69 -13.21 5.69
C THR A 118 6.37 -12.60 6.91
N ASN A 119 5.59 -12.36 7.97
CA ASN A 119 6.03 -11.73 9.22
C ASN A 119 6.61 -10.30 9.06
N GLN A 120 6.35 -9.63 7.94
CA GLN A 120 6.70 -8.23 7.76
C GLN A 120 5.47 -7.34 7.85
N PHE A 121 5.60 -6.29 8.65
CA PHE A 121 4.49 -5.44 9.02
C PHE A 121 4.94 -3.99 9.09
N LEU A 122 4.01 -3.08 8.82
CA LEU A 122 4.26 -1.65 8.95
C LEU A 122 3.70 -1.16 10.29
N TYR A 123 4.58 -0.62 11.14
CA TYR A 123 4.23 -0.02 12.42
C TYR A 123 4.31 1.49 12.29
N LEU A 124 3.17 2.15 12.41
CA LEU A 124 3.06 3.59 12.24
C LEU A 124 2.57 4.24 13.53
N ILE A 125 2.95 5.50 13.71
CA ILE A 125 2.38 6.34 14.76
C ILE A 125 0.89 6.51 14.44
N PRO A 126 -0.01 6.29 15.43
CA PRO A 126 -1.44 6.53 15.28
C PRO A 126 -1.73 7.96 14.80
N VAL A 127 -2.95 8.18 14.29
CA VAL A 127 -3.40 9.51 13.86
C VAL A 127 -4.47 10.00 14.82
N ASN A 128 -4.37 11.27 15.25
CA ASN A 128 -5.30 11.93 16.18
C ASN A 128 -5.56 11.12 17.48
N ASP A 129 -4.57 10.39 18.01
CA ASP A 129 -4.67 9.62 19.26
C ASP A 129 -4.24 10.47 20.48
N THR A 130 -4.97 11.56 20.71
CA THR A 130 -4.65 12.55 21.76
C THR A 130 -5.24 12.22 23.14
N ASP A 131 -6.17 11.27 23.21
CA ASP A 131 -6.81 10.89 24.46
C ASP A 131 -6.07 9.74 25.16
N LYS A 132 -6.16 9.72 26.50
CA LYS A 132 -5.60 8.62 27.32
C LYS A 132 -6.26 7.28 26.98
N THR A 133 -7.53 7.31 26.61
CA THR A 133 -8.30 6.14 26.19
C THR A 133 -8.40 6.09 24.68
N VAL A 134 -8.18 4.91 24.09
CA VAL A 134 -8.35 4.72 22.64
C VAL A 134 -9.81 4.92 22.27
N ALA A 135 -10.07 5.72 21.24
CA ALA A 135 -11.42 6.00 20.76
C ALA A 135 -12.17 4.72 20.35
N ALA A 136 -13.49 4.74 20.57
CA ALA A 136 -14.38 3.65 20.17
C ALA A 136 -14.39 3.43 18.65
N GLU A 137 -14.96 2.32 18.19
CA GLU A 137 -15.15 2.07 16.76
C GLU A 137 -16.02 3.16 16.12
N GLY A 138 -15.66 3.60 14.91
CA GLY A 138 -16.33 4.71 14.23
C GLY A 138 -16.04 6.12 14.79
N GLN A 139 -15.11 6.29 15.73
CA GLN A 139 -14.72 7.59 16.29
C GLN A 139 -13.20 7.77 16.34
N GLY A 140 -12.68 9.00 16.27
CA GLY A 140 -11.24 9.29 16.34
C GLY A 140 -10.43 8.58 15.24
N GLY A 141 -9.10 8.58 15.32
CA GLY A 141 -8.25 8.00 14.28
C GLY A 141 -8.01 8.96 13.10
N CYS A 142 -7.60 8.42 11.95
CA CYS A 142 -7.43 9.22 10.73
C CYS A 142 -8.77 9.62 10.11
N GLU A 143 -8.83 10.81 9.51
CA GLU A 143 -9.89 11.20 8.58
C GLU A 143 -9.56 10.72 7.15
N GLU A 144 -10.55 10.71 6.26
CA GLU A 144 -10.31 10.40 4.86
C GLU A 144 -9.31 11.41 4.25
N GLY A 145 -8.26 10.90 3.59
CA GLY A 145 -7.19 11.71 3.02
C GLY A 145 -6.04 12.05 3.97
N ASP A 146 -6.18 11.82 5.29
CA ASP A 146 -5.06 12.01 6.24
C ASP A 146 -3.87 11.11 5.87
N ILE A 147 -4.14 9.88 5.42
CA ILE A 147 -3.12 8.96 4.91
C ILE A 147 -3.56 8.48 3.53
N MET A 148 -2.68 8.64 2.55
CA MET A 148 -2.87 8.18 1.18
C MET A 148 -1.81 7.15 0.85
N ILE A 149 -2.19 6.04 0.22
CA ILE A 149 -1.28 5.02 -0.28
C ILE A 149 -1.18 5.17 -1.79
N GLY A 150 0.02 5.40 -2.29
CA GLY A 150 0.34 5.47 -3.71
C GLY A 150 0.66 4.08 -4.27
N PHE A 151 0.24 3.84 -5.50
CA PHE A 151 0.42 2.60 -6.24
C PHE A 151 0.96 2.91 -7.61
N HIS A 152 2.00 2.18 -8.01
CA HIS A 152 2.33 1.98 -9.41
C HIS A 152 2.04 0.52 -9.75
N TYR A 153 1.20 0.30 -10.76
CA TYR A 153 0.81 -1.02 -11.20
C TYR A 153 0.68 -1.06 -12.71
N ASP A 154 0.94 -2.23 -13.26
CA ASP A 154 1.00 -2.41 -14.69
C ASP A 154 -0.03 -3.45 -15.14
N ILE A 155 -0.58 -3.24 -16.33
CA ILE A 155 -1.29 -4.28 -17.07
C ILE A 155 -0.31 -4.87 -18.06
N VAL A 156 0.03 -6.13 -17.85
CA VAL A 156 1.09 -6.82 -18.57
C VAL A 156 0.45 -7.78 -19.56
N THR A 157 0.88 -7.74 -20.82
CA THR A 157 0.43 -8.65 -21.88
C THR A 157 1.63 -9.30 -22.55
N LYS A 158 1.63 -10.64 -22.60
CA LYS A 158 2.67 -11.46 -23.20
C LYS A 158 2.68 -11.29 -24.72
N ILE A 159 3.87 -11.15 -25.28
CA ILE A 159 4.06 -11.11 -26.72
C ILE A 159 4.17 -12.54 -27.24
N VAL A 160 3.24 -12.93 -28.11
CA VAL A 160 3.21 -14.27 -28.70
C VAL A 160 4.46 -14.48 -29.55
N GLY A 161 5.13 -15.63 -29.37
CA GLY A 161 6.29 -16.02 -30.17
C GLY A 161 7.62 -15.38 -29.78
N SER A 162 7.68 -14.57 -28.71
CA SER A 162 8.95 -14.04 -28.20
C SER A 162 9.77 -15.11 -27.48
N SER A 163 11.08 -15.21 -27.77
CA SER A 163 12.04 -16.01 -27.02
C SER A 163 13.32 -15.19 -26.73
N PRO A 164 13.69 -14.95 -25.46
CA PRO A 164 12.94 -15.30 -24.24
C PRO A 164 11.56 -14.60 -24.19
N THR A 165 10.69 -15.01 -23.26
CA THR A 165 9.37 -14.38 -23.11
C THR A 165 9.49 -12.89 -22.82
N LYS A 166 8.78 -12.08 -23.60
CA LYS A 166 8.73 -10.62 -23.46
C LYS A 166 7.29 -10.14 -23.36
N TYR A 167 7.11 -8.95 -22.81
CA TYR A 167 5.80 -8.38 -22.51
C TYR A 167 5.65 -6.95 -23.02
N SER A 168 4.45 -6.61 -23.46
CA SER A 168 3.98 -5.24 -23.60
C SER A 168 3.29 -4.82 -22.30
N VAL A 169 3.58 -3.62 -21.84
CA VAL A 169 3.20 -3.16 -20.50
C VAL A 169 2.51 -1.81 -20.60
N SER A 170 1.34 -1.69 -19.96
CA SER A 170 0.65 -0.40 -19.77
C SER A 170 0.80 0.01 -18.32
N HIS A 171 1.45 1.16 -18.09
CA HIS A 171 1.80 1.68 -16.77
C HIS A 171 0.66 2.54 -16.21
N PHE A 172 0.30 2.30 -14.96
CA PHE A 172 -0.73 3.05 -14.26
C PHE A 172 -0.25 3.46 -12.87
N GLU A 173 -0.76 4.60 -12.43
CA GLU A 173 -0.54 5.10 -11.08
C GLU A 173 -1.84 5.62 -10.51
N THR A 174 -2.00 5.45 -9.20
CA THR A 174 -3.10 6.05 -8.46
C THR A 174 -2.75 6.15 -6.98
N SER A 175 -3.46 7.02 -6.28
CA SER A 175 -3.39 7.12 -4.83
C SER A 175 -4.78 6.89 -4.24
N VAL A 176 -4.82 6.25 -3.08
CA VAL A 176 -6.08 5.92 -2.41
C VAL A 176 -6.02 6.27 -0.93
N PRO A 177 -7.08 6.88 -0.37
CA PRO A 177 -7.12 7.20 1.05
C PRO A 177 -7.29 5.91 1.86
N LEU A 178 -6.66 5.88 3.03
CA LEU A 178 -7.08 4.94 4.07
C LEU A 178 -8.48 5.36 4.58
N PRO A 179 -9.35 4.40 4.93
CA PRO A 179 -10.67 4.69 5.50
C PRO A 179 -10.59 5.56 6.75
N ALA A 180 -11.59 6.44 6.92
CA ALA A 180 -11.75 7.21 8.14
C ALA A 180 -11.90 6.28 9.36
N HIS A 181 -11.52 6.80 10.52
CA HIS A 181 -11.55 6.14 11.82
C HIS A 181 -10.62 4.92 11.99
N HIS A 182 -9.64 4.79 11.11
CA HIS A 182 -8.55 3.82 11.23
C HIS A 182 -7.34 4.42 11.96
N MET A 183 -6.18 3.74 11.90
CA MET A 183 -4.91 4.27 12.44
C MET A 183 -4.91 4.55 13.95
N LYS A 184 -5.71 3.78 14.70
CA LYS A 184 -5.77 3.88 16.17
C LYS A 184 -4.67 3.08 16.86
N ARG A 185 -4.26 3.54 18.04
CA ARG A 185 -3.31 2.85 18.92
C ARG A 185 -3.78 1.45 19.29
N GLY A 186 -2.85 0.50 19.30
CA GLY A 186 -3.10 -0.89 19.73
C GLY A 186 -4.05 -1.68 18.83
N LYS A 187 -4.30 -1.19 17.60
CA LYS A 187 -5.13 -1.86 16.61
C LYS A 187 -4.30 -2.33 15.43
N TRP A 188 -4.59 -3.55 14.99
CA TRP A 188 -4.08 -4.09 13.75
C TRP A 188 -5.07 -3.82 12.61
N TYR A 189 -4.56 -3.40 11.45
CA TYR A 189 -5.36 -3.19 10.25
C TYR A 189 -4.77 -3.98 9.08
N THR A 190 -5.62 -4.71 8.38
CA THR A 190 -5.30 -5.33 7.08
C THR A 190 -6.14 -4.64 6.01
N TYR A 191 -5.47 -4.03 5.02
CA TYR A 191 -6.16 -3.34 3.93
C TYR A 191 -6.14 -4.20 2.66
N THR A 192 -7.30 -4.40 2.05
CA THR A 192 -7.44 -5.14 0.80
C THR A 192 -7.75 -4.18 -0.34
N PHE A 193 -6.76 -3.93 -1.19
CA PHE A 193 -6.86 -3.10 -2.38
C PHE A 193 -7.50 -3.88 -3.52
N THR A 194 -8.61 -3.37 -4.08
CA THR A 194 -9.26 -3.94 -5.25
C THR A 194 -8.82 -3.17 -6.48
N ILE A 195 -8.01 -3.79 -7.34
CA ILE A 195 -7.49 -3.17 -8.56
C ILE A 195 -8.53 -3.33 -9.67
N ASN A 196 -9.07 -2.23 -10.22
CA ASN A 196 -9.91 -2.23 -11.41
C ASN A 196 -9.23 -1.42 -12.54
N LEU A 197 -9.73 -1.55 -13.77
CA LEU A 197 -9.15 -0.91 -14.95
C LEU A 197 -9.22 0.63 -14.90
N ARG A 198 -10.20 1.17 -14.17
CA ARG A 198 -10.47 2.62 -14.09
C ARG A 198 -10.24 3.23 -12.70
N GLU A 199 -10.21 2.42 -11.65
CA GLU A 199 -10.15 2.89 -10.26
C GLU A 199 -9.61 1.78 -9.34
N ILE A 200 -8.68 2.11 -8.44
CA ILE A 200 -8.37 1.23 -7.31
C ILE A 200 -9.31 1.59 -6.16
N LYS A 201 -10.09 0.61 -5.69
CA LYS A 201 -10.95 0.77 -4.51
C LYS A 201 -10.30 0.12 -3.30
N VAL A 202 -10.18 0.84 -2.20
CA VAL A 202 -9.75 0.26 -0.93
C VAL A 202 -10.96 -0.28 -0.21
N LYS A 203 -10.94 -1.57 0.12
CA LYS A 203 -11.80 -2.10 1.17
C LYS A 203 -10.87 -2.51 2.30
N ALA A 204 -10.98 -1.86 3.45
CA ALA A 204 -10.45 -2.47 4.65
C ALA A 204 -11.32 -3.69 4.96
N GLU A 205 -10.74 -4.88 4.85
CA GLU A 205 -11.35 -6.06 5.45
C GLU A 205 -11.06 -5.93 6.95
N THR A 206 -12.09 -5.53 7.69
CA THR A 206 -12.15 -5.27 9.14
C THR A 206 -11.89 -6.55 9.94
N SER A 207 -10.70 -7.12 9.81
CA SER A 207 -10.10 -7.85 10.93
C SER A 207 -9.35 -6.82 11.78
N VAL A 208 -10.10 -5.96 12.47
CA VAL A 208 -9.55 -5.13 13.55
C VAL A 208 -9.36 -6.06 14.74
N THR A 209 -8.31 -6.86 14.71
CA THR A 209 -7.91 -7.63 15.87
C THR A 209 -7.24 -6.68 16.88
N PRO A 210 -7.57 -6.78 18.18
CA PRO A 210 -6.72 -6.19 19.20
C PRO A 210 -5.29 -6.65 18.99
N TRP A 211 -4.32 -5.76 19.18
CA TRP A 211 -2.96 -6.23 19.47
C TRP A 211 -3.08 -7.23 20.63
N GLY A 212 -2.43 -8.39 20.51
CA GLY A 212 -2.55 -9.45 21.53
C GLY A 212 -2.43 -8.89 22.95
N THR A 213 -3.15 -9.47 23.90
CA THR A 213 -2.98 -9.13 25.31
C THR A 213 -1.51 -9.27 25.68
N ALA A 214 -0.94 -8.26 26.34
CA ALA A 214 0.39 -8.36 26.94
C ALA A 214 0.40 -9.54 27.91
N GLY A 215 0.96 -10.65 27.44
CA GLY A 215 1.11 -11.91 28.13
C GLY A 215 2.32 -12.58 27.50
N ASP A 216 3.41 -12.55 28.27
CA ASP A 216 4.71 -13.15 28.05
C ASP A 216 5.63 -12.41 27.05
N ASP A 217 6.57 -11.65 27.64
CA ASP A 217 7.85 -11.14 27.13
C ASP A 217 8.01 -11.00 25.61
N PHE A 218 7.71 -9.82 25.10
CA PHE A 218 8.26 -9.35 23.82
C PHE A 218 9.54 -8.56 24.09
N THR A 219 10.69 -9.16 23.80
CA THR A 219 11.94 -8.41 23.59
C THR A 219 11.86 -7.69 22.25
N MET A 220 11.96 -6.36 22.29
CA MET A 220 12.20 -5.55 21.10
C MET A 220 13.71 -5.42 20.92
N GLU A 221 14.24 -5.89 19.79
CA GLU A 221 15.56 -5.48 19.28
C GLU A 221 15.43 -4.19 18.45
#